data_AF-A0A3M5WP98-F1
#
_entry.id   AF-A0A3M5WP98-F1
#
_cell.length_a   1.000
_cell.length_b   1.000
_cell.length_c   1.000
_cell.angle_alpha   90.00
_cell.angle_beta   90.00
_cell.angle_gamma   90.00
#
_symmetry.space_group_name_H-M   'P 1'
#
loop_
_entity.id
_entity.type
_entity.pdbx_description
1 polymer ?
#
loop_
_entity_poly.entity_id
_entity_poly.type
_entity_poly.pdbx_seq_one_letter_code
_entity_poly.pdbx_strand_id
1 'polypeptide(L)'
;MYLGLLFPRNPTYESFMPNTLSFHQVDVFASKPLEGNALAVVSDADDLTAEQMAAFARWTNLSETTFLMRPTHPDNVGAFAHWIGLDARADIEVRAFISNRSAEDPVTGSLNASLAQWLIPAGLMPKRYTVSQGTALGRHGRIQVEHIGERIWIGGEVQKCITGRVSF
;
A
#
# COMPACT_ATOMS: atom_id res chain seq x y z
N MET A 1 -11.26 -4.10 34.55
CA MET A 1 -10.60 -5.28 33.97
C MET A 1 -9.13 -4.92 33.75
N TYR A 2 -8.19 -5.59 34.42
CA TYR A 2 -6.75 -5.34 34.23
C TYR A 2 -6.20 -6.35 33.22
N LEU A 3 -5.60 -5.87 32.13
CA LEU A 3 -4.87 -6.70 31.17
C LEU A 3 -3.41 -6.80 31.63
N GLY A 4 -2.97 -7.99 32.02
CA GLY A 4 -1.56 -8.27 32.31
C GLY A 4 -0.89 -8.92 31.10
N LEU A 5 0.12 -8.27 30.52
CA LEU A 5 0.99 -8.88 29.52
C LEU A 5 2.02 -9.77 30.22
N LEU A 6 1.89 -11.09 30.07
CA LEU A 6 2.88 -12.04 30.57
C LEU A 6 4.02 -12.15 29.56
N PHE A 7 5.15 -11.54 29.87
CA PHE A 7 6.41 -11.83 29.17
C PHE A 7 7.04 -13.06 29.83
N PRO A 8 7.40 -14.12 29.07
CA PRO A 8 8.09 -15.27 29.64
C PRO A 8 9.41 -14.82 30.28
N ARG A 9 9.58 -15.08 31.58
CA ARG A 9 10.85 -14.85 32.28
C ARG A 9 11.80 -15.99 31.93
N ASN A 10 12.76 -15.72 31.03
CA ASN A 10 13.92 -16.55 30.66
C ASN A 10 13.64 -18.00 30.21
N PRO A 11 13.64 -18.27 28.89
CA PRO A 11 14.06 -19.56 28.35
C PRO A 11 15.54 -19.51 27.94
N THR A 12 16.29 -20.58 28.21
CA THR A 12 17.61 -20.85 27.63
C THR A 12 17.55 -20.75 26.10
N TYR A 13 18.35 -19.86 25.50
CA TYR A 13 18.08 -19.23 24.19
C TYR A 13 18.74 -19.89 22.96
N GLU A 14 19.17 -21.15 23.03
CA GLU A 14 19.99 -21.75 21.94
C GLU A 14 19.23 -22.62 20.93
N SER A 15 17.92 -22.86 21.05
CA SER A 15 17.21 -23.73 20.09
C SER A 15 15.89 -23.21 19.50
N PHE A 16 15.46 -22.01 19.83
CA PHE A 16 14.30 -21.35 19.20
C PHE A 16 14.53 -19.83 19.13
N MET A 17 15.30 -19.38 18.15
CA MET A 17 15.18 -17.98 17.73
C MET A 17 14.03 -17.92 16.72
N PRO A 18 12.87 -17.33 17.08
CA PRO A 18 11.78 -17.18 16.12
C PRO A 18 12.28 -16.39 14.92
N ASN A 19 11.85 -16.77 13.71
CA ASN A 19 12.29 -16.12 12.49
C ASN A 19 11.92 -14.65 12.59
N THR A 20 12.92 -13.76 12.64
CA THR A 20 12.71 -12.35 12.95
C THR A 20 13.05 -11.51 11.75
N LEU A 21 12.03 -10.87 11.19
CA LEU A 21 12.12 -10.10 9.96
C LEU A 21 12.02 -8.59 10.23
N SER A 22 12.56 -7.80 9.29
CA SER A 22 12.47 -6.34 9.35
C SER A 22 11.03 -5.91 9.04
N PHE A 23 10.51 -5.01 9.88
CA PHE A 23 9.14 -4.50 9.75
C PHE A 23 9.14 -2.97 9.64
N HIS A 24 8.31 -2.49 8.71
CA HIS A 24 7.98 -1.08 8.60
C HIS A 24 6.46 -0.93 8.50
N GLN A 25 5.89 0.03 9.23
CA GLN A 25 4.58 0.56 8.88
C GLN A 25 4.80 1.91 8.22
N VAL A 26 4.38 2.03 6.98
CA VAL A 26 4.56 3.23 6.16
C VAL A 26 3.20 3.83 5.84
N ASP A 27 3.21 5.13 5.61
CA ASP A 27 2.10 5.85 5.00
C ASP A 27 2.46 6.09 3.54
N VAL A 28 1.80 5.36 2.65
CA VAL A 28 2.05 5.44 1.21
C VAL A 28 1.17 6.51 0.57
N PHE A 29 1.75 7.16 -0.44
CA PHE A 29 1.09 8.17 -1.26
C PHE A 29 0.72 9.44 -0.48
N ALA A 30 1.46 9.79 0.57
CA ALA A 30 1.28 11.05 1.29
C ALA A 30 2.61 11.76 1.53
N SER A 31 2.58 13.09 1.60
CA SER A 31 3.76 13.92 1.88
C SER A 31 3.99 14.20 3.37
N LYS A 32 3.02 13.84 4.22
CA LYS A 32 3.11 13.90 5.68
C LYS A 32 2.63 12.60 6.30
N PRO A 33 3.16 12.20 7.47
CA PRO A 33 2.69 11.02 8.16
C PRO A 33 1.20 11.10 8.54
N LEU A 34 0.50 9.97 8.41
CA LEU A 34 -0.88 9.71 8.82
C LEU A 34 -1.97 10.31 7.91
N GLU A 35 -1.61 10.83 6.73
CA GLU A 35 -2.52 11.46 5.77
C GLU A 35 -2.90 10.56 4.58
N GLY A 36 -2.13 9.50 4.31
CA GLY A 36 -2.33 8.57 3.18
C GLY A 36 -2.93 7.23 3.59
N ASN A 37 -2.44 6.15 2.97
CA ASN A 37 -2.85 4.77 3.27
C ASN A 37 -1.78 4.05 4.09
N ALA A 38 -2.18 3.49 5.24
CA ALA A 38 -1.27 2.75 6.11
C ALA A 38 -0.98 1.36 5.53
N LEU A 39 0.30 1.06 5.34
CA LEU A 39 0.79 -0.21 4.79
C LEU A 39 1.81 -0.84 5.73
N ALA A 40 1.55 -2.07 6.14
CA ALA A 40 2.57 -2.91 6.77
C ALA A 40 3.48 -3.51 5.69
N VAL A 41 4.80 -3.44 5.89
CA VAL A 41 5.83 -4.01 5.00
C VAL A 41 6.73 -4.92 5.82
N VAL A 42 6.79 -6.19 5.42
CA VAL A 42 7.72 -7.20 5.95
C VAL A 42 8.73 -7.54 4.85
N SER A 43 10.01 -7.28 5.13
CA SER A 43 11.11 -7.55 4.20
C SER A 43 11.63 -8.99 4.31
N ASP A 44 12.27 -9.48 3.24
CA ASP A 44 12.93 -10.80 3.19
C ASP A 44 11.98 -11.95 3.53
N ALA A 45 10.76 -11.89 2.99
CA ALA A 45 9.66 -12.78 3.35
C ALA A 45 9.60 -14.07 2.50
N ASP A 46 10.64 -14.38 1.73
CA ASP A 46 10.67 -15.53 0.81
C ASP A 46 10.42 -16.88 1.53
N ASP A 47 10.80 -16.99 2.80
CA ASP A 47 10.67 -18.22 3.61
C ASP A 47 9.37 -18.28 4.45
N LEU A 48 8.51 -17.27 4.38
CA LEU A 48 7.21 -17.29 5.09
C LEU A 48 6.19 -18.13 4.31
N THR A 49 5.36 -18.90 5.03
CA THR A 49 4.21 -19.57 4.42
C THR A 49 3.04 -18.60 4.21
N ALA A 50 2.14 -18.94 3.28
CA ALA A 50 0.93 -18.15 3.04
C ALA A 50 0.05 -18.04 4.31
N GLU A 51 0.02 -19.08 5.15
CA GLU A 51 -0.72 -19.08 6.41
C GLU A 51 -0.12 -18.09 7.42
N GLN A 52 1.21 -18.03 7.52
CA GLN A 52 1.92 -17.06 8.38
C GLN A 52 1.66 -15.63 7.90
N MET A 53 1.75 -15.39 6.59
CA MET A 53 1.44 -14.10 5.99
C MET A 53 0.01 -13.66 6.26
N ALA A 54 -0.96 -14.55 6.04
CA ALA A 54 -2.37 -14.26 6.26
C ALA A 54 -2.69 -14.07 7.75
N ALA A 55 -2.06 -14.83 8.65
CA ALA A 55 -2.21 -14.64 10.09
C ALA A 55 -1.68 -13.27 10.54
N PHE A 56 -0.51 -12.86 10.04
CA PHE A 56 0.05 -11.56 10.33
C PHE A 56 -0.80 -10.42 9.78
N ALA A 57 -1.24 -10.50 8.52
CA ALA A 57 -2.13 -9.50 7.91
C ALA A 57 -3.46 -9.35 8.66
N ARG A 58 -4.03 -10.46 9.17
CA ARG A 58 -5.22 -10.39 10.05
C ARG A 58 -4.91 -9.74 11.39
N TRP A 59 -3.75 -10.00 11.97
CA TRP A 59 -3.35 -9.45 13.27
C TRP A 59 -3.05 -7.95 13.20
N THR A 60 -2.39 -7.47 12.14
CA THR A 60 -2.15 -6.03 11.92
C THR A 60 -3.45 -5.27 11.70
N ASN A 61 -4.47 -5.94 11.16
CA ASN A 61 -5.80 -5.37 10.88
C ASN A 61 -5.73 -4.11 9.99
N LEU A 62 -4.75 -4.07 9.09
CA LEU A 62 -4.61 -3.02 8.07
C LEU A 62 -5.35 -3.41 6.79
N SER A 63 -5.70 -2.42 5.97
CA SER A 63 -6.33 -2.62 4.66
C SER A 63 -5.48 -3.52 3.76
N GLU A 64 -4.16 -3.38 3.86
CA GLU A 64 -3.18 -4.13 3.09
C GLU A 64 -1.91 -4.41 3.93
N THR A 65 -1.28 -5.56 3.72
CA THR A 65 0.00 -5.95 4.31
C THR A 65 0.84 -6.58 3.21
N THR A 66 2.01 -6.01 2.95
CA THR A 66 2.92 -6.44 1.88
C THR A 66 4.08 -7.24 2.45
N PHE A 67 4.33 -8.38 1.80
CA PHE A 67 5.50 -9.20 2.02
C PHE A 67 6.41 -9.03 0.80
N LEU A 68 7.62 -8.52 1.00
CA LEU A 68 8.56 -8.36 -0.10
C LEU A 68 9.15 -9.74 -0.42
N MET A 69 8.80 -10.24 -1.61
CA MET A 69 9.15 -11.56 -2.15
C MET A 69 9.46 -11.44 -3.65
N ARG A 70 9.96 -12.51 -4.27
CA ARG A 70 10.16 -12.58 -5.73
C ARG A 70 8.81 -12.55 -6.51
N PRO A 71 8.68 -11.86 -7.66
CA PRO A 71 7.37 -11.49 -8.25
C PRO A 71 6.70 -12.59 -9.13
N THR A 72 5.36 -12.69 -9.16
CA THR A 72 4.61 -13.68 -10.00
C THR A 72 3.24 -13.31 -10.67
N HIS A 73 2.59 -12.12 -10.51
CA HIS A 73 1.49 -11.46 -11.34
C HIS A 73 0.30 -10.82 -10.53
N PRO A 74 -0.45 -9.78 -11.05
CA PRO A 74 -1.70 -9.26 -10.40
C PRO A 74 -2.89 -8.73 -11.29
N ASP A 75 -4.12 -8.57 -10.70
CA ASP A 75 -5.37 -7.97 -11.28
C ASP A 75 -6.17 -7.05 -10.27
N ASN A 76 -6.93 -6.00 -10.70
CA ASN A 76 -7.89 -5.12 -9.93
C ASN A 76 -8.81 -4.17 -10.81
N VAL A 77 -9.88 -3.52 -10.28
CA VAL A 77 -10.89 -2.62 -10.99
C VAL A 77 -11.16 -1.26 -10.27
N GLY A 78 -11.52 -0.15 -10.99
CA GLY A 78 -11.86 1.17 -10.37
C GLY A 78 -12.36 2.31 -11.31
N ALA A 79 -12.56 3.54 -10.78
CA ALA A 79 -13.19 4.71 -11.45
C ALA A 79 -12.36 6.02 -11.34
N PHE A 80 -12.47 6.97 -12.30
CA PHE A 80 -11.63 8.18 -12.38
C PHE A 80 -12.31 9.40 -13.07
N ALA A 81 -11.79 10.62 -12.82
CA ALA A 81 -12.21 11.89 -13.45
C ALA A 81 -11.08 12.92 -13.53
N HIS A 82 -11.12 13.85 -14.50
CA HIS A 82 -10.12 14.92 -14.62
C HIS A 82 -10.29 15.98 -13.53
N TRP A 83 -9.20 16.42 -12.89
CA TRP A 83 -9.26 17.47 -11.87
C TRP A 83 -8.86 18.81 -12.48
N ILE A 84 -9.87 19.63 -12.78
CA ILE A 84 -9.69 20.95 -13.41
C ILE A 84 -9.98 22.04 -12.37
N GLY A 85 -8.98 22.87 -12.06
CA GLY A 85 -9.11 24.02 -11.15
C GLY A 85 -7.76 24.68 -10.84
N LEU A 86 -7.76 25.96 -10.44
CA LEU A 86 -6.54 26.70 -10.06
C LEU A 86 -5.81 26.08 -8.85
N ASP A 87 -6.53 25.33 -8.02
CA ASP A 87 -6.00 24.62 -6.84
C ASP A 87 -5.70 23.13 -7.12
N ALA A 88 -5.81 22.68 -8.38
CA ALA A 88 -5.57 21.29 -8.73
C ALA A 88 -4.12 20.89 -8.37
N ARG A 89 -4.00 19.89 -7.50
CA ARG A 89 -2.69 19.36 -7.04
C ARG A 89 -2.32 18.03 -7.72
N ALA A 90 -3.14 17.57 -8.64
CA ALA A 90 -2.93 16.41 -9.48
C ALA A 90 -3.71 16.56 -10.80
N ASP A 91 -3.36 15.81 -11.84
CA ASP A 91 -4.01 15.87 -13.16
C ASP A 91 -5.40 15.20 -13.15
N ILE A 92 -5.57 14.13 -12.37
CA ILE A 92 -6.86 13.43 -12.22
C ILE A 92 -7.13 13.07 -10.76
N GLU A 93 -8.42 12.90 -10.43
CA GLU A 93 -8.86 12.23 -9.20
C GLU A 93 -9.38 10.83 -9.55
N VAL A 94 -8.91 9.82 -8.83
CA VAL A 94 -9.37 8.43 -8.91
C VAL A 94 -10.16 8.09 -7.65
N ARG A 95 -11.17 7.23 -7.77
CA ARG A 95 -11.90 6.64 -6.65
C ARG A 95 -12.02 5.13 -6.86
N ALA A 96 -11.60 4.37 -5.86
CA ALA A 96 -11.60 2.92 -5.90
C ALA A 96 -12.67 2.37 -4.96
N PHE A 97 -13.70 1.72 -5.50
CA PHE A 97 -14.76 1.11 -4.70
C PHE A 97 -14.59 -0.39 -4.68
N ILE A 98 -14.50 -0.96 -3.48
CA ILE A 98 -14.38 -2.40 -3.27
C ILE A 98 -15.80 -2.99 -3.21
N SER A 99 -16.22 -3.61 -4.32
CA SER A 99 -17.59 -4.06 -4.57
C SER A 99 -18.16 -5.01 -3.52
N ASN A 100 -17.32 -5.82 -2.87
CA ASN A 100 -17.76 -6.79 -1.86
C ASN A 100 -17.90 -6.20 -0.43
N ARG A 101 -17.43 -4.98 -0.18
CA ARG A 101 -17.42 -4.35 1.16
C ARG A 101 -18.15 -3.02 1.24
N SER A 102 -18.65 -2.48 0.11
CA SER A 102 -19.18 -1.11 0.04
C SER A 102 -18.22 -0.06 0.64
N ALA A 103 -16.93 -0.35 0.57
CA ALA A 103 -15.87 0.48 1.12
C ALA A 103 -15.08 1.12 -0.03
N GLU A 104 -14.69 2.37 0.14
CA GLU A 104 -13.78 3.06 -0.76
C GLU A 104 -12.34 2.88 -0.25
N ASP A 105 -11.44 2.47 -1.13
CA ASP A 105 -10.01 2.39 -0.82
C ASP A 105 -9.39 3.78 -0.96
N PRO A 106 -8.73 4.31 0.10
CA PRO A 106 -8.13 5.63 0.06
C PRO A 106 -7.05 5.76 -1.00
N VAL A 107 -6.23 4.73 -1.27
CA VAL A 107 -5.20 4.78 -2.34
C VAL A 107 -4.84 3.39 -2.85
N THR A 108 -4.94 3.16 -4.17
CA THR A 108 -4.74 1.84 -4.79
C THR A 108 -3.76 1.90 -5.97
N GLY A 109 -2.52 1.47 -5.78
CA GLY A 109 -1.49 1.55 -6.83
C GLY A 109 -1.77 0.67 -8.06
N SER A 110 -2.22 -0.57 -7.85
CA SER A 110 -2.53 -1.54 -8.91
C SER A 110 -3.65 -1.07 -9.85
N LEU A 111 -4.69 -0.45 -9.29
CA LEU A 111 -5.75 0.18 -10.07
C LEU A 111 -5.18 1.26 -11.01
N ASN A 112 -4.33 2.13 -10.46
CA ASN A 112 -3.72 3.20 -11.24
C ASN A 112 -2.81 2.67 -12.35
N ALA A 113 -2.13 1.54 -12.14
CA ALA A 113 -1.41 0.83 -13.20
C ALA A 113 -2.33 0.36 -14.34
N SER A 114 -3.48 -0.24 -13.99
CA SER A 114 -4.46 -0.71 -14.98
C SER A 114 -5.12 0.46 -15.73
N LEU A 115 -5.46 1.55 -15.04
CA LEU A 115 -6.00 2.76 -15.67
C LEU A 115 -4.99 3.37 -16.65
N ALA A 116 -3.72 3.48 -16.26
CA ALA A 116 -2.67 4.03 -17.10
C ALA A 116 -2.47 3.24 -18.41
N GLN A 117 -2.64 1.92 -18.39
CA GLN A 117 -2.56 1.06 -19.57
C GLN A 117 -3.62 1.42 -20.63
N TRP A 118 -4.73 2.01 -20.22
CA TRP A 118 -5.80 2.44 -21.14
C TRP A 118 -5.78 3.95 -21.40
N LEU A 119 -5.62 4.78 -20.36
CA LEU A 119 -5.67 6.25 -20.48
C LEU A 119 -4.60 6.82 -21.41
N ILE A 120 -3.39 6.25 -21.37
CA ILE A 120 -2.27 6.75 -22.18
C ILE A 120 -2.44 6.39 -23.66
N PRO A 121 -2.67 5.13 -24.06
CA PRO A 121 -2.92 4.81 -25.47
C PRO A 121 -4.19 5.44 -26.04
N ALA A 122 -5.21 5.70 -25.21
CA ALA A 122 -6.43 6.41 -25.62
C ALA A 122 -6.22 7.92 -25.83
N GLY A 123 -5.04 8.46 -25.51
CA GLY A 123 -4.74 9.90 -25.61
C GLY A 123 -5.48 10.76 -24.57
N LEU A 124 -6.04 10.13 -23.52
CA LEU A 124 -6.76 10.81 -22.46
C LEU A 124 -5.82 11.41 -21.41
N MET A 125 -4.65 10.80 -21.21
CA MET A 125 -3.59 11.33 -20.35
C MET A 125 -2.22 11.30 -21.05
N PRO A 126 -1.32 12.24 -20.74
CA PRO A 126 0.04 12.22 -21.24
C PRO A 126 0.82 11.03 -20.68
N LYS A 127 2.02 10.75 -21.22
CA LYS A 127 2.89 9.66 -20.74
C LYS A 127 3.36 9.82 -19.29
N ARG A 128 3.28 11.02 -18.73
CA ARG A 128 3.59 11.33 -17.33
C ARG A 128 2.48 12.21 -16.78
N TYR A 129 1.80 11.74 -15.75
CA TYR A 129 0.74 12.49 -15.06
C TYR A 129 0.68 12.08 -13.58
N THR A 130 -0.11 12.82 -12.83
CA THR A 130 -0.29 12.68 -11.40
C THR A 130 -1.75 12.38 -11.08
N VAL A 131 -1.96 11.51 -10.10
CA VAL A 131 -3.29 11.12 -9.62
C VAL A 131 -3.42 11.49 -8.16
N SER A 132 -4.57 12.05 -7.82
CA SER A 132 -5.07 12.16 -6.46
C SER A 132 -6.10 11.06 -6.19
N GLN A 133 -6.06 10.43 -5.02
CA GLN A 133 -7.05 9.43 -4.59
C GLN A 133 -7.36 9.60 -3.10
N GLY A 134 -8.62 9.35 -2.73
CA GLY A 134 -9.06 9.34 -1.33
C GLY A 134 -9.49 10.69 -0.78
N THR A 135 -9.56 11.75 -1.60
CA THR A 135 -9.97 13.10 -1.16
C THR A 135 -11.36 13.07 -0.50
N ALA A 136 -12.29 12.30 -1.06
CA ALA A 136 -13.64 12.12 -0.51
C ALA A 136 -13.65 11.45 0.89
N LEU A 137 -12.59 10.72 1.24
CA LEU A 137 -12.38 10.08 2.54
C LEU A 137 -11.54 10.92 3.50
N GLY A 138 -11.19 12.16 3.11
CA GLY A 138 -10.26 13.01 3.87
C GLY A 138 -8.81 12.53 3.80
N ARG A 139 -8.46 11.73 2.79
CA ARG A 139 -7.09 11.27 2.53
C ARG A 139 -6.47 12.03 1.36
N HIS A 140 -5.15 12.14 1.36
CA HIS A 140 -4.42 12.91 0.37
C HIS A 140 -3.45 12.05 -0.43
N GLY A 141 -3.95 10.93 -0.97
CA GLY A 141 -3.21 10.03 -1.85
C GLY A 141 -2.63 10.77 -3.04
N ARG A 142 -1.32 10.66 -3.29
CA ARG A 142 -0.60 11.21 -4.45
C ARG A 142 0.20 10.13 -5.14
N ILE A 143 -0.20 9.85 -6.37
CA ILE A 143 0.42 8.84 -7.22
C ILE A 143 1.01 9.52 -8.44
N GLN A 144 2.21 9.10 -8.84
CA GLN A 144 2.90 9.50 -10.04
C GLN A 144 2.82 8.34 -11.03
N VAL A 145 2.35 8.62 -12.24
CA VAL A 145 2.27 7.64 -13.33
C VAL A 145 3.26 8.02 -14.41
N GLU A 146 4.10 7.06 -14.82
CA GLU A 146 5.06 7.25 -15.90
C GLU A 146 5.08 6.05 -16.86
N HIS A 147 4.88 6.30 -18.15
CA HIS A 147 5.05 5.31 -19.20
C HIS A 147 6.44 5.46 -19.84
N ILE A 148 7.34 4.52 -19.54
CA ILE A 148 8.73 4.50 -19.98
C ILE A 148 8.97 3.23 -20.81
N GLY A 149 9.27 3.40 -22.10
CA GLY A 149 9.39 2.28 -23.03
C GLY A 149 8.07 1.53 -23.14
N GLU A 150 8.08 0.23 -22.83
CA GLU A 150 6.90 -0.65 -22.81
C GLU A 150 6.29 -0.82 -21.41
N ARG A 151 6.78 -0.09 -20.40
CA ARG A 151 6.39 -0.27 -19.00
C ARG A 151 5.70 0.96 -18.44
N ILE A 152 4.68 0.71 -17.61
CA ILE A 152 4.08 1.72 -16.77
C ILE A 152 4.62 1.59 -15.35
N TRP A 153 5.07 2.72 -14.83
CA TRP A 153 5.55 2.88 -13.46
C TRP A 153 4.52 3.64 -12.66
N ILE A 154 4.19 3.09 -11.49
CA ILE A 154 3.37 3.73 -10.47
C ILE A 154 4.28 4.04 -9.29
N GLY A 155 4.45 5.32 -9.01
CA GLY A 155 5.27 5.84 -7.92
C GLY A 155 4.47 6.77 -7.01
N GLY A 156 5.11 7.21 -5.93
CA GLY A 156 4.53 8.15 -4.98
C GLY A 156 5.45 8.34 -3.80
N GLU A 157 5.19 9.38 -3.00
CA GLU A 157 5.93 9.59 -1.77
C GLU A 157 5.56 8.52 -0.73
N VAL A 158 6.55 8.10 0.04
CA VAL A 158 6.39 7.12 1.12
C VAL A 158 6.99 7.71 2.38
N GLN A 159 6.18 7.78 3.44
CA GLN A 159 6.63 8.24 4.75
C GLN A 159 6.73 7.07 5.71
N LYS A 160 7.89 6.89 6.37
CA LYS A 160 8.04 5.87 7.42
C LYS A 160 7.34 6.35 8.68
N CYS A 161 6.41 5.56 9.19
CA CYS A 161 5.69 5.89 10.43
C CYS A 161 6.18 5.05 11.62
N ILE A 162 6.45 3.76 11.39
CA ILE A 162 6.94 2.83 12.42
C ILE A 162 8.06 1.98 11.83
N THR A 163 9.12 1.75 12.60
CA THR A 163 10.23 0.84 12.23
C THR A 163 10.54 -0.08 13.40
N GLY A 164 10.72 -1.37 13.13
CA GLY A 164 11.01 -2.37 14.17
C GLY A 164 11.36 -3.75 13.61
N ARG A 165 11.23 -4.77 14.46
CA ARG A 165 11.40 -6.17 14.12
C ARG A 165 10.14 -6.95 14.51
N VAL A 166 9.74 -7.91 13.69
CA VAL A 166 8.61 -8.82 13.98
C VAL A 166 9.12 -10.26 14.00
N SER A 167 8.60 -11.05 14.94
CA SER A 167 8.96 -12.47 15.10
C SER A 167 7.77 -13.35 14.73
N PHE A 168 8.04 -14.40 13.94
CA PHE A 168 7.07 -15.41 13.49
C PHE A 168 7.30 -16.76 14.15
#